data_AF-A0A3B9ERY4-F1
#
_entry.id   AF-A0A3B9ERY4-F1
#
_cell.length_a   1.000
_cell.length_b   1.000
_cell.length_c   1.000
_cell.angle_alpha   90.00
_cell.angle_beta   90.00
_cell.angle_gamma   90.00
#
_symmetry.space_group_name_H-M   'P 1'
#
loop_
_entity.id
_entity.type
_entity.pdbx_description
1 polymer ?
#
loop_
_entity_poly.entity_id
_entity_poly.type
_entity_poly.pdbx_seq_one_letter_code
_entity_poly.pdbx_strand_id
1 'polypeptide(L)'
;MMDCFAKPGAAAVPIAAVAAADFKTWLASQDATVKAWIGANDFAPKAGKYLAVPGPKGGLALVVLGRGDKASMWDFGDLPKALPAGRYRLEGMDGADDGDQATAAALAWALGSYQFNRYKPGGEAKAKLVWPAAADRAKAEREAKGVYLCRDLINTPTNDMGPADLADAAKDLARAFKAKFKVIEGDQLLKKNYPAIHAVG
;
A
#
# COMPACT_ATOMS: atom_id res chain seq x y z
N MET A 1 1.45 1.47 -14.23
CA MET A 1 1.48 2.09 -12.88
C MET A 1 0.21 1.60 -12.19
N MET A 2 0.28 1.15 -10.94
CA MET A 2 -0.92 0.72 -10.21
C MET A 2 -1.92 1.89 -10.12
N ASP A 3 -3.22 1.60 -10.20
CA ASP A 3 -4.27 2.64 -10.25
C ASP A 3 -4.32 3.56 -9.01
N CYS A 4 -3.78 3.09 -7.89
CA CYS A 4 -3.68 3.86 -6.65
C CYS A 4 -2.60 4.95 -6.65
N PHE A 5 -1.83 5.11 -7.74
CA PHE A 5 -0.83 6.19 -7.86
C PHE A 5 -1.20 7.20 -8.94
N ALA A 6 -0.85 8.45 -8.67
CA ALA A 6 -1.05 9.57 -9.56
C ALA A 6 0.29 10.06 -10.14
N LYS A 7 0.26 10.61 -11.36
CA LYS A 7 1.45 11.22 -11.99
C LYS A 7 1.96 12.44 -11.18
N PRO A 8 3.27 12.73 -11.18
CA PRO A 8 3.81 13.98 -10.66
C PRO A 8 3.21 15.22 -11.35
N GLY A 9 3.21 16.37 -10.67
CA GLY A 9 2.88 17.68 -11.26
C GLY A 9 1.41 18.10 -11.26
N ALA A 10 0.50 17.32 -10.66
CA ALA A 10 -0.88 17.76 -10.47
C ALA A 10 -1.11 18.30 -9.05
N ALA A 11 -2.07 19.22 -8.90
CA ALA A 11 -2.53 19.66 -7.59
C ALA A 11 -2.96 18.45 -6.74
N ALA A 12 -2.38 18.36 -5.54
CA ALA A 12 -2.59 17.26 -4.61
C ALA A 12 -2.62 17.79 -3.17
N VAL A 13 -3.52 17.23 -2.38
CA VAL A 13 -3.67 17.54 -0.96
C VAL A 13 -2.42 17.03 -0.22
N PRO A 14 -1.74 17.88 0.56
CA PRO A 14 -0.61 17.44 1.37
C PRO A 14 -1.04 16.47 2.47
N ILE A 15 -0.21 15.44 2.68
CA ILE A 15 -0.19 14.58 3.85
C ILE A 15 1.08 14.95 4.63
N ALA A 16 0.94 15.73 5.69
CA ALA A 16 2.04 16.02 6.59
C ALA A 16 2.28 14.80 7.50
N ALA A 17 3.36 14.07 7.26
CA ALA A 17 3.72 12.89 8.06
C ALA A 17 4.66 13.29 9.21
N VAL A 18 4.10 13.47 10.40
CA VAL A 18 4.75 14.13 11.54
C VAL A 18 5.05 13.12 12.64
N ALA A 19 6.32 13.02 13.04
CA ALA A 19 6.70 12.23 14.20
C ALA A 19 6.26 12.92 15.50
N ALA A 20 6.03 12.14 16.55
CA ALA A 20 5.55 12.68 17.82
C ALA A 20 6.50 13.74 18.42
N ALA A 21 7.81 13.54 18.26
CA ALA A 21 8.84 14.49 18.73
C ALA A 21 8.78 15.84 18.00
N ASP A 22 8.42 15.84 16.71
CA ASP A 22 8.43 17.04 15.87
C ASP A 22 7.09 17.77 15.88
N PHE A 23 6.03 17.15 16.40
CA PHE A 23 4.67 17.64 16.28
C PHE A 23 4.45 19.01 16.91
N LYS A 24 5.09 19.31 18.03
CA LYS A 24 4.97 20.65 18.65
C LYS A 24 5.57 21.73 17.75
N THR A 25 6.74 21.47 17.17
CA THR A 25 7.44 22.39 16.26
C THR A 25 6.65 22.55 14.97
N TRP A 26 6.18 21.45 14.39
CA TRP A 26 5.34 21.45 13.20
C TRP A 26 4.01 22.21 13.45
N LEU A 27 3.34 21.97 14.58
CA LEU A 27 2.09 22.65 14.93
C LEU A 27 2.32 24.15 15.09
N ALA A 28 3.46 24.57 15.66
CA ALA A 28 3.79 25.98 15.83
C ALA A 28 3.95 26.72 14.49
N SER A 29 4.38 26.05 13.42
CA SER A 29 4.51 26.65 12.09
C SER A 29 3.20 26.73 11.30
N GLN A 30 2.12 26.08 11.76
CA GLN A 30 0.82 26.12 11.08
C GLN A 30 0.06 27.43 11.35
N ASP A 31 -0.91 27.71 10.48
CA ASP A 31 -1.83 28.84 10.68
C ASP A 31 -2.80 28.61 11.86
N ALA A 32 -3.52 29.66 12.25
CA ALA A 32 -4.45 29.63 13.37
C ALA A 32 -5.62 28.64 13.16
N THR A 33 -6.07 28.44 11.92
CA THR A 33 -7.18 27.56 11.59
C THR A 33 -6.79 26.10 11.76
N VAL A 34 -5.63 25.70 11.26
CA VAL A 34 -5.08 24.34 11.43
C VAL A 34 -4.83 24.05 12.92
N LYS A 35 -4.23 25.00 13.65
CA LYS A 35 -4.01 24.88 15.11
C LYS A 35 -5.31 24.67 15.87
N ALA A 36 -6.32 25.50 15.61
CA ALA A 36 -7.62 25.41 16.26
C ALA A 36 -8.34 24.09 15.91
N TRP A 37 -8.26 23.64 14.66
CA TRP A 37 -8.88 22.38 14.22
C TRP A 37 -8.24 21.15 14.88
N ILE A 38 -6.91 21.13 14.97
CA ILE A 38 -6.17 20.07 15.68
C ILE A 38 -6.58 20.02 17.15
N GLY A 39 -6.66 21.18 17.80
CA GLY A 39 -7.10 21.30 19.19
C GLY A 39 -8.55 20.84 19.38
N ALA A 40 -9.47 21.27 18.51
CA ALA A 40 -10.89 20.89 18.58
C ALA A 40 -11.14 19.39 18.38
N ASN A 41 -10.19 18.67 17.78
CA ASN A 41 -10.26 17.22 17.58
C ASN A 41 -9.40 16.43 18.59
N ASP A 42 -8.77 17.10 19.57
CA ASP A 42 -7.81 16.51 20.51
C ASP A 42 -6.79 15.61 19.79
N PHE A 43 -6.31 16.06 18.63
CA PHE A 43 -5.45 15.23 17.80
C PHE A 43 -4.05 15.15 18.39
N ALA A 44 -3.54 13.92 18.46
CA ALA A 44 -2.18 13.60 18.86
C ALA A 44 -1.55 12.70 17.77
N PRO A 45 -0.27 12.91 17.42
CA PRO A 45 0.43 12.29 16.29
C PRO A 45 0.86 10.84 16.62
N LYS A 46 -0.08 9.99 17.02
CA LYS A 46 0.21 8.56 17.21
C LYS A 46 0.43 7.91 15.84
N ALA A 47 1.39 6.99 15.76
CA ALA A 47 1.67 6.19 14.56
C ALA A 47 0.38 5.63 13.94
N GLY A 48 0.16 5.89 12.64
CA GLY A 48 -1.02 5.47 11.89
C GLY A 48 -2.29 6.31 12.14
N LYS A 49 -2.34 7.16 13.18
CA LYS A 49 -3.47 8.06 13.42
C LYS A 49 -3.37 9.25 12.48
N TYR A 50 -4.46 9.57 11.79
CA TYR A 50 -4.52 10.75 10.93
C TYR A 50 -5.70 11.66 11.27
N LEU A 51 -5.61 12.92 10.83
CA LEU A 51 -6.69 13.90 10.88
C LEU A 51 -6.82 14.60 9.52
N ALA A 52 -8.02 14.58 8.96
CA ALA A 52 -8.39 15.38 7.81
C ALA A 52 -8.72 16.82 8.25
N VAL A 53 -8.06 17.80 7.65
CA VAL A 53 -8.24 19.22 7.96
C VAL A 53 -8.99 19.91 6.81
N PRO A 54 -10.20 20.44 7.06
CA PRO A 54 -10.96 21.13 6.03
C PRO A 54 -10.31 22.46 5.66
N GLY A 55 -10.39 22.80 4.39
CA GLY A 55 -10.06 24.11 3.86
C GLY A 55 -11.20 25.09 4.00
N PRO A 56 -10.94 26.39 3.80
CA PRO A 56 -11.90 27.47 4.00
C PRO A 56 -13.14 27.40 3.09
N LYS A 57 -13.08 26.63 1.99
CA LYS A 57 -14.18 26.44 1.02
C LYS A 57 -14.89 25.08 1.17
N GLY A 58 -14.68 24.36 2.27
CA GLY A 58 -15.34 23.07 2.56
C GLY A 58 -14.72 21.84 1.87
N GLY A 59 -13.64 22.00 1.11
CA GLY A 59 -12.83 20.89 0.59
C GLY A 59 -11.76 20.43 1.58
N LEU A 60 -11.09 19.30 1.31
CA LEU A 60 -9.96 18.85 2.12
C LEU A 60 -8.70 19.67 1.77
N ALA A 61 -8.06 20.30 2.77
CA ALA A 61 -6.87 21.13 2.55
C ALA A 61 -5.58 20.44 2.98
N LEU A 62 -5.62 19.60 4.01
CA LEU A 62 -4.46 18.93 4.59
C LEU A 62 -4.90 17.63 5.25
N VAL A 63 -4.01 16.64 5.24
CA VAL A 63 -4.09 15.46 6.09
C VAL A 63 -2.87 15.49 7.01
N VAL A 64 -3.08 15.43 8.32
CA VAL A 64 -1.99 15.27 9.29
C VAL A 64 -1.93 13.80 9.66
N LEU A 65 -0.79 13.14 9.44
CA LEU A 65 -0.56 11.76 9.82
C LEU A 65 0.51 11.70 10.91
N GLY A 66 0.20 11.04 12.02
CA GLY A 66 1.21 10.63 12.99
C GLY A 66 2.02 9.45 12.47
N ARG A 67 3.34 9.54 12.52
CA ARG A 67 4.26 8.45 12.15
C ARG A 67 5.21 8.11 13.30
N GLY A 68 5.81 6.91 13.25
CA GLY A 68 6.97 6.60 14.07
C GLY A 68 8.21 7.45 13.70
N ASP A 69 9.19 7.48 14.59
CA ASP A 69 10.48 8.18 14.38
C ASP A 69 11.16 7.71 13.09
N LYS A 70 11.14 6.39 12.88
CA LYS A 70 11.36 5.76 11.57
C LYS A 70 10.02 5.34 11.02
N ALA A 71 9.56 6.05 9.99
CA ALA A 71 8.31 5.72 9.36
C ALA A 71 8.37 4.32 8.77
N SER A 72 7.30 3.55 8.97
CA SER A 72 7.13 2.21 8.46
C SER A 72 5.90 2.13 7.58
N MET A 73 5.73 1.03 6.85
CA MET A 73 4.54 0.83 6.04
C MET A 73 3.22 0.86 6.84
N TRP A 74 3.26 0.54 8.14
CA TRP A 74 2.07 0.50 8.99
C TRP A 74 1.49 1.88 9.29
N ASP A 75 2.30 2.94 9.18
CA ASP A 75 1.84 4.30 9.42
C ASP A 75 0.90 4.78 8.30
N PHE A 76 1.00 4.24 7.08
CA PHE A 76 0.32 4.77 5.90
C PHE A 76 -0.78 3.86 5.35
N GLY A 77 -0.82 2.60 5.78
CA GLY A 77 -1.60 1.54 5.12
C GLY A 77 -3.10 1.76 5.08
N ASP A 78 -3.67 2.51 6.03
CA ASP A 78 -5.12 2.75 6.10
C ASP A 78 -5.58 3.95 5.27
N LEU A 79 -4.68 4.88 4.97
CA LEU A 79 -5.00 6.12 4.26
C LEU A 79 -5.71 5.92 2.91
N PRO A 80 -5.32 4.97 2.03
CA PRO A 80 -5.96 4.84 0.73
C PRO A 80 -7.45 4.49 0.79
N LYS A 81 -7.89 3.81 1.86
CA LYS A 81 -9.30 3.44 2.06
C LYS A 81 -10.08 4.50 2.82
N ALA A 82 -9.40 5.22 3.70
CA ALA A 82 -10.04 6.13 4.64
C ALA A 82 -10.18 7.56 4.09
N LEU A 83 -9.28 7.96 3.19
CA LEU A 83 -9.31 9.29 2.59
C LEU A 83 -10.38 9.40 1.50
N PRO A 84 -10.98 10.61 1.34
CA PRO A 84 -11.88 10.90 0.23
C PRO A 84 -11.24 10.70 -1.15
N ALA A 85 -12.08 10.73 -2.19
CA ALA A 85 -11.58 10.74 -3.56
C ALA A 85 -10.70 11.98 -3.79
N GLY A 86 -9.50 11.77 -4.33
CA GLY A 86 -8.54 12.85 -4.47
C GLY A 86 -7.12 12.39 -4.76
N ARG A 87 -6.25 13.37 -4.96
CA ARG A 87 -4.82 13.18 -5.14
C ARG A 87 -4.11 13.67 -3.90
N TYR A 88 -3.15 12.90 -3.42
CA TYR A 88 -2.43 13.18 -2.20
C TYR A 88 -0.93 13.19 -2.45
N ARG A 89 -0.18 13.99 -1.70
CA ARG A 89 1.29 14.01 -1.76
C ARG A 89 1.84 13.98 -0.33
N LEU A 90 2.90 13.23 -0.09
CA LEU A 90 3.57 13.25 1.22
C LEU A 90 4.36 14.55 1.35
N GLU A 91 4.41 15.08 2.57
CA GLU A 91 5.32 16.15 2.98
C GLU A 91 6.17 15.66 4.15
N GLY A 92 7.42 16.12 4.20
CA GLY A 92 8.38 15.74 5.24
C GLY A 92 9.05 14.39 5.00
N MET A 93 9.11 13.93 3.74
CA MET A 93 9.77 12.69 3.30
C MET A 93 10.50 12.85 1.96
N ASP A 94 11.02 14.05 1.72
CA ASP A 94 11.65 14.42 0.45
C ASP A 94 13.19 14.50 0.55
N GLY A 95 13.76 14.20 1.73
CA GLY A 95 15.19 14.21 1.96
C GLY A 95 15.90 12.99 1.37
N ALA A 96 17.22 13.12 1.13
CA ALA A 96 18.05 12.04 0.59
C ALA A 96 18.06 10.80 1.52
N ASP A 97 17.95 11.01 2.84
CA ASP A 97 17.93 9.95 3.85
C ASP A 97 16.53 9.35 4.07
N ASP A 98 15.51 9.88 3.40
CA ASP A 98 14.12 9.43 3.54
C ASP A 98 13.76 8.31 2.57
N GLY A 99 14.66 7.88 1.69
CA GLY A 99 14.37 6.96 0.59
C GLY A 99 13.68 5.66 1.03
N ASP A 100 14.13 5.03 2.12
CA ASP A 100 13.50 3.82 2.66
C ASP A 100 12.10 4.10 3.24
N GLN A 101 11.92 5.23 3.93
CA GLN A 101 10.64 5.63 4.52
C GLN A 101 9.62 5.98 3.43
N ALA A 102 10.04 6.74 2.41
CA ALA A 102 9.25 7.08 1.24
C ALA A 102 8.85 5.81 0.45
N THR A 103 9.78 4.85 0.33
CA THR A 103 9.50 3.54 -0.28
C THR A 103 8.48 2.75 0.53
N ALA A 104 8.61 2.73 1.86
CA ALA A 104 7.66 2.07 2.75
C ALA A 104 6.26 2.70 2.68
N ALA A 105 6.17 4.04 2.59
CA ALA A 105 4.91 4.74 2.42
C ALA A 105 4.24 4.45 1.06
N ALA A 106 5.03 4.40 -0.02
CA ALA A 106 4.53 3.99 -1.33
C ALA A 106 4.04 2.54 -1.32
N LEU A 107 4.82 1.60 -0.76
CA LEU A 107 4.43 0.21 -0.61
C LEU A 107 3.13 0.10 0.20
N ALA A 108 3.04 0.78 1.34
CA ALA A 108 1.86 0.80 2.19
C ALA A 108 0.62 1.31 1.45
N TRP A 109 0.77 2.38 0.67
CA TRP A 109 -0.34 2.91 -0.12
C TRP A 109 -0.84 1.89 -1.14
N ALA A 110 0.07 1.19 -1.81
CA ALA A 110 -0.30 0.08 -2.69
C ALA A 110 -1.03 -1.01 -1.89
N LEU A 111 -0.43 -1.56 -0.84
CA LEU A 111 -1.01 -2.65 -0.05
C LEU A 111 -2.36 -2.30 0.58
N GLY A 112 -2.55 -1.06 1.00
CA GLY A 112 -3.80 -0.51 1.51
C GLY A 112 -4.86 -0.31 0.43
N SER A 113 -4.45 -0.10 -0.82
CA SER A 113 -5.36 0.04 -1.97
C SER A 113 -5.81 -1.30 -2.57
N TYR A 114 -5.26 -2.43 -2.12
CA TYR A 114 -5.61 -3.75 -2.64
C TYR A 114 -7.10 -4.04 -2.52
N GLN A 115 -7.68 -4.52 -3.62
CA GLN A 115 -9.04 -5.04 -3.69
C GLN A 115 -9.03 -6.35 -4.48
N PHE A 116 -9.71 -7.37 -3.94
CA PHE A 116 -9.91 -8.64 -4.65
C PHE A 116 -11.18 -8.56 -5.50
N ASN A 117 -11.00 -8.28 -6.80
CA ASN A 117 -12.11 -7.92 -7.70
C ASN A 117 -12.48 -9.03 -8.68
N ARG A 118 -12.01 -10.27 -8.47
CA ARG A 118 -12.22 -11.41 -9.39
C ARG A 118 -13.69 -11.80 -9.53
N TYR A 119 -14.46 -11.79 -8.44
CA TYR A 119 -15.86 -12.23 -8.41
C TYR A 119 -16.88 -11.09 -8.31
N LYS A 120 -16.43 -9.91 -7.87
CA LYS A 120 -17.25 -8.70 -7.80
C LYS A 120 -16.41 -7.54 -8.32
N PRO A 121 -16.84 -6.85 -9.39
CA PRO A 121 -16.12 -5.68 -9.87
C PRO A 121 -15.94 -4.66 -8.74
N GLY A 122 -14.69 -4.27 -8.50
CA GLY A 122 -14.36 -3.18 -7.61
C GLY A 122 -14.48 -1.84 -8.34
N GLY A 123 -14.53 -0.77 -7.54
CA GLY A 123 -14.40 0.59 -8.06
C GLY A 123 -12.93 0.98 -8.23
N GLU A 124 -12.69 2.07 -8.96
CA GLU A 124 -11.36 2.68 -9.05
C GLU A 124 -10.85 3.13 -7.68
N ALA A 125 -9.53 3.21 -7.54
CA ALA A 125 -8.90 3.78 -6.36
C ALA A 125 -9.30 5.25 -6.21
N LYS A 126 -10.07 5.55 -5.15
CA LYS A 126 -10.58 6.90 -4.89
C LYS A 126 -9.45 7.85 -4.49
N ALA A 127 -8.64 7.46 -3.52
CA ALA A 127 -7.48 8.20 -3.08
C ALA A 127 -6.23 7.73 -3.84
N LYS A 128 -5.56 8.65 -4.51
CA LYS A 128 -4.35 8.36 -5.30
C LYS A 128 -3.14 9.10 -4.75
N LEU A 129 -2.05 8.38 -4.47
CA LEU A 129 -0.81 8.98 -4.01
C LEU A 129 0.03 9.43 -5.20
N VAL A 130 0.45 10.69 -5.22
CA VAL A 130 1.52 11.17 -6.08
C VAL A 130 2.80 10.46 -5.66
N TRP A 131 3.47 9.83 -6.62
CA TRP A 131 4.67 9.06 -6.34
C TRP A 131 5.69 9.86 -5.52
N PRO A 132 6.10 9.40 -4.32
CA PRO A 132 7.10 10.11 -3.51
C PRO A 132 8.44 10.17 -4.23
N ALA A 133 9.06 11.35 -4.31
CA ALA A 133 10.24 11.56 -5.14
C ALA A 133 11.45 10.71 -4.71
N ALA A 134 11.64 10.54 -3.39
CA ALA A 134 12.73 9.76 -2.81
C ALA A 134 12.51 8.23 -2.84
N ALA A 135 11.31 7.75 -3.20
CA ALA A 135 10.98 6.34 -3.11
C ALA A 135 11.60 5.49 -4.24
N ASP A 136 12.16 4.33 -3.89
CA ASP A 136 12.52 3.28 -4.85
C ASP A 136 11.25 2.64 -5.42
N ARG A 137 10.89 3.10 -6.61
CA ARG A 137 9.74 2.61 -7.34
C ARG A 137 9.83 1.16 -7.75
N ALA A 138 10.99 0.69 -8.15
CA ALA A 138 11.15 -0.69 -8.60
C ALA A 138 10.98 -1.65 -7.43
N LYS A 139 11.50 -1.31 -6.24
CA LYS A 139 11.31 -2.08 -5.02
C LYS A 139 9.84 -2.12 -4.59
N ALA A 140 9.21 -0.97 -4.39
CA ALA A 140 7.81 -0.90 -3.95
C ALA A 140 6.85 -1.62 -4.91
N GLU A 141 7.00 -1.44 -6.24
CA GLU A 141 6.15 -2.14 -7.21
C GLU A 141 6.37 -3.67 -7.22
N ARG A 142 7.61 -4.14 -7.05
CA ARG A 142 7.91 -5.59 -7.00
C ARG A 142 7.31 -6.24 -5.75
N GLU A 143 7.51 -5.61 -4.60
CA GLU A 143 6.96 -6.09 -3.31
C GLU A 143 5.44 -6.09 -3.34
N ALA A 144 4.81 -4.99 -3.78
CA ALA A 144 3.35 -4.91 -3.88
C ALA A 144 2.77 -5.96 -4.83
N LYS A 145 3.38 -6.19 -6.01
CA LYS A 145 2.93 -7.24 -6.95
C LYS A 145 3.05 -8.64 -6.34
N GLY A 146 4.13 -8.92 -5.62
CA GLY A 146 4.31 -10.21 -4.94
C GLY A 146 3.23 -10.45 -3.88
N VAL A 147 2.96 -9.44 -3.03
CA VAL A 147 1.92 -9.53 -2.01
C VAL A 147 0.52 -9.63 -2.64
N TYR A 148 0.26 -8.90 -3.72
CA TYR A 148 -1.01 -8.98 -4.45
C TYR A 148 -1.23 -10.39 -4.99
N LEU A 149 -0.24 -11.00 -5.64
CA LEU A 149 -0.32 -12.38 -6.12
C LEU A 149 -0.68 -13.34 -4.97
N CYS A 150 0.03 -13.26 -3.83
CA CYS A 150 -0.28 -14.10 -2.68
C CYS A 150 -1.72 -13.90 -2.19
N ARG A 151 -2.19 -12.64 -2.07
CA ARG A 151 -3.56 -12.34 -1.65
C ARG A 151 -4.60 -12.81 -2.66
N ASP A 152 -4.33 -12.70 -3.95
CA ASP A 152 -5.23 -13.16 -5.01
C ASP A 152 -5.38 -14.68 -4.96
N LEU A 153 -4.26 -15.41 -4.82
CA LEU A 153 -4.28 -16.88 -4.70
C LEU A 153 -5.03 -17.33 -3.45
N ILE A 154 -4.77 -16.70 -2.30
CA ILE A 154 -5.43 -17.04 -1.02
C ILE A 154 -6.93 -16.69 -1.04
N ASN A 155 -7.31 -15.55 -1.62
CA ASN A 155 -8.70 -15.12 -1.67
C ASN A 155 -9.54 -15.85 -2.73
N THR A 156 -8.90 -16.57 -3.65
CA THR A 156 -9.61 -17.37 -4.65
C THR A 156 -10.19 -18.62 -3.96
N PRO A 157 -11.51 -18.84 -4.00
CA PRO A 157 -12.15 -20.01 -3.42
C PRO A 157 -11.54 -21.33 -3.91
N THR A 158 -11.58 -22.35 -3.08
CA THR A 158 -10.93 -23.64 -3.35
C THR A 158 -11.47 -24.36 -4.58
N ASN A 159 -12.72 -24.11 -4.98
CA ASN A 159 -13.28 -24.63 -6.24
C ASN A 159 -12.67 -24.01 -7.50
N ASP A 160 -11.98 -22.86 -7.38
CA ASP A 160 -11.33 -22.11 -8.47
C ASP A 160 -9.81 -21.93 -8.25
N MET A 161 -9.25 -22.59 -7.22
CA MET A 161 -7.82 -22.58 -6.87
C MET A 161 -7.40 -23.97 -6.36
N GLY A 162 -7.60 -24.98 -7.20
CA GLY A 162 -7.14 -26.34 -6.93
C GLY A 162 -5.64 -26.53 -7.22
N PRO A 163 -5.11 -27.75 -7.08
CA PRO A 163 -3.70 -28.04 -7.37
C PRO A 163 -3.26 -27.67 -8.79
N ALA A 164 -4.12 -27.89 -9.79
CA ALA A 164 -3.84 -27.54 -11.18
C ALA A 164 -3.79 -26.01 -11.38
N ASP A 165 -4.77 -25.27 -10.84
CA ASP A 165 -4.81 -23.81 -10.93
C ASP A 165 -3.60 -23.16 -10.24
N LEU A 166 -3.18 -23.69 -9.09
CA LEU A 166 -1.99 -23.23 -8.38
C LEU A 166 -0.71 -23.52 -9.16
N ALA A 167 -0.62 -24.69 -9.80
CA ALA A 167 0.49 -25.02 -10.69
C ALA A 167 0.55 -24.08 -11.90
N ASP A 168 -0.60 -23.73 -12.49
CA ASP A 168 -0.67 -22.77 -13.59
C ASP A 168 -0.28 -21.35 -13.16
N ALA A 169 -0.69 -20.90 -11.97
CA ALA A 169 -0.23 -19.62 -11.42
C ALA A 169 1.29 -19.58 -11.23
N ALA A 170 1.89 -20.68 -10.74
CA ALA A 170 3.35 -20.80 -10.60
C ALA A 170 4.06 -20.84 -11.97
N LYS A 171 3.46 -21.49 -12.98
CA LYS A 171 3.95 -21.54 -14.35
C LYS A 171 3.97 -20.16 -14.99
N ASP A 172 2.91 -19.39 -14.82
CA ASP A 172 2.79 -18.03 -15.34
C ASP A 172 3.83 -17.09 -14.71
N LEU A 173 4.03 -17.19 -13.39
CA LEU A 173 5.08 -16.46 -12.70
C LEU A 173 6.47 -16.84 -13.22
N ALA A 174 6.76 -18.13 -13.37
CA ALA A 174 8.01 -18.61 -13.91
C ALA A 174 8.25 -18.09 -15.34
N ARG A 175 7.22 -18.12 -16.20
CA ARG A 175 7.29 -17.58 -17.56
C ARG A 175 7.59 -16.08 -17.56
N ALA A 176 6.93 -15.30 -16.71
CA ALA A 176 7.14 -13.86 -16.60
C ALA A 176 8.60 -13.50 -16.30
N PHE A 177 9.27 -14.31 -15.46
CA PHE A 177 10.67 -14.09 -15.06
C PHE A 177 11.67 -15.03 -15.75
N LYS A 178 11.25 -15.77 -16.78
CA LYS A 178 12.07 -16.74 -17.53
C LYS A 178 12.73 -17.81 -16.65
N ALA A 179 12.07 -18.22 -15.57
CA ALA A 179 12.51 -19.31 -14.71
C ALA A 179 12.18 -20.68 -15.31
N LYS A 180 12.94 -21.70 -14.92
CA LYS A 180 12.59 -23.11 -15.22
C LYS A 180 11.41 -23.52 -14.35
N PHE A 181 10.46 -24.23 -14.94
CA PHE A 181 9.25 -24.71 -14.27
C PHE A 181 9.01 -26.17 -14.61
N LYS A 182 8.52 -26.95 -13.64
CA LYS A 182 8.20 -28.37 -13.80
C LYS A 182 7.05 -28.74 -12.85
N VAL A 183 6.09 -29.51 -13.37
CA VAL A 183 5.04 -30.17 -12.58
C VAL A 183 5.37 -31.66 -12.49
N ILE A 184 5.10 -32.26 -11.32
CA ILE A 184 5.13 -33.71 -11.10
C ILE A 184 3.74 -34.07 -10.55
N GLU A 185 3.00 -34.88 -11.29
CA GLU A 185 1.59 -35.16 -11.00
C GLU A 185 1.23 -36.64 -11.24
N GLY A 186 0.12 -37.08 -10.65
CA GLY A 186 -0.36 -38.47 -10.71
C GLY A 186 0.72 -39.48 -10.33
N ASP A 187 0.81 -40.59 -11.08
CA ASP A 187 1.79 -41.66 -10.84
C ASP A 187 3.26 -41.21 -10.89
N GLN A 188 3.55 -40.05 -11.49
CA GLN A 188 4.92 -39.52 -11.46
C GLN A 188 5.37 -39.16 -10.05
N LEU A 189 4.45 -38.81 -9.15
CA LEU A 189 4.76 -38.54 -7.73
C LEU A 189 5.36 -39.79 -7.08
N LEU A 190 4.77 -40.97 -7.32
CA LEU A 190 5.29 -42.25 -6.81
C LEU A 190 6.66 -42.57 -7.43
N LYS A 191 6.79 -42.42 -8.76
CA LYS A 191 8.06 -42.64 -9.48
C LYS A 191 9.19 -41.70 -9.03
N LYS A 192 8.85 -40.55 -8.42
CA LYS A 192 9.81 -39.55 -7.92
C LYS A 192 9.96 -39.56 -6.40
N ASN A 193 9.41 -40.58 -5.72
CA ASN A 193 9.49 -40.75 -4.27
C ASN A 193 8.78 -39.64 -3.46
N TYR A 194 7.60 -39.22 -3.93
CA TYR A 194 6.66 -38.35 -3.22
C TYR A 194 5.36 -39.07 -2.80
N PRO A 195 5.42 -40.24 -2.10
CA PRO A 195 4.23 -41.04 -1.79
C PRO A 195 3.28 -40.37 -0.80
N ALA A 196 3.81 -39.57 0.14
CA ALA A 196 2.96 -38.86 1.11
C ALA A 196 2.08 -37.79 0.45
N ILE A 197 2.57 -37.10 -0.58
CA ILE A 197 1.79 -36.11 -1.33
C ILE A 197 0.67 -36.83 -2.11
N HIS A 198 0.99 -37.94 -2.78
CA HIS A 198 0.02 -38.74 -3.52
C HIS A 198 -1.05 -39.39 -2.62
N ALA A 199 -0.71 -39.77 -1.39
CA ALA A 199 -1.66 -40.40 -0.48
C ALA A 199 -2.68 -39.43 0.14
N VAL A 200 -2.32 -38.13 0.23
CA VAL A 200 -3.15 -37.10 0.87
C VAL A 200 -4.08 -36.40 -0.11
N GLY A 201 -3.59 -36.08 -1.31
CA GLY A 201 -4.34 -35.37 -2.36
C GLY A 201 -5.25 -36.30 -3.16
#